data_AF-A0A532ULC0-F1
#
_entry.id   AF-A0A532ULC0-F1
#
_cell.length_a   1.000
_cell.length_b   1.000
_cell.length_c   1.000
_cell.angle_alpha   90.00
_cell.angle_beta   90.00
_cell.angle_gamma   90.00
#
_symmetry.space_group_name_H-M   'P 1'
#
loop_
_entity.id
_entity.type
_entity.pdbx_description
1 polymer ?
#
loop_
_entity_poly.entity_id
_entity_poly.type
_entity_poly.pdbx_seq_one_letter_code
_entity_poly.pdbx_strand_id
1 'polypeptide(L)'
;MMKLSHIIIAVVLIAAAVYFVSQRSGAAGITQAGNDVSIAIGDHRLQAIIAGPEFTESFLVIGGMRSGNFHFNALLSVIPLDTAQALAGRYGDFRRCGSPGAAAGMESVESMILYATSGGVGRRLKKANKQALAGKDPVIEMTFCLLEMTNHKIVKSGHELQIPLQDIGPCFLVKEVRLIREGLRN
;
A
#
# COMPACT_ATOMS: atom_id res chain seq x y z
N MET A 1 49.23 -1.24 -7.25
CA MET A 1 49.06 -1.46 -5.80
C MET A 1 47.99 -0.51 -5.28
N MET A 2 46.74 -0.96 -5.09
CA MET A 2 45.71 -0.15 -4.44
C MET A 2 46.07 0.01 -2.97
N LYS A 3 46.24 1.25 -2.50
CA LYS A 3 46.51 1.55 -1.09
C LYS A 3 45.26 1.25 -0.28
N LEU A 4 45.43 0.64 0.91
CA LEU A 4 44.36 0.26 1.83
C LEU A 4 43.35 1.41 2.08
N SER A 5 43.83 2.66 2.07
CA SER A 5 43.00 3.86 2.19
C SER A 5 41.95 4.02 1.09
N HIS A 6 42.22 3.57 -0.14
CA HIS A 6 41.28 3.68 -1.27
C HIS A 6 40.16 2.65 -1.15
N ILE A 7 40.46 1.47 -0.57
CA ILE A 7 39.46 0.43 -0.31
C ILE A 7 38.50 0.91 0.78
N ILE A 8 39.03 1.51 1.86
CA ILE A 8 38.21 2.03 2.96
C ILE A 8 37.30 3.18 2.46
N ILE A 9 37.82 4.12 1.67
CA ILE A 9 37.02 5.21 1.11
C ILE A 9 35.93 4.68 0.17
N ALA A 10 36.23 3.68 -0.66
CA ALA A 10 35.23 3.06 -1.53
C ALA A 10 34.12 2.36 -0.74
N VAL A 11 34.46 1.62 0.32
CA VAL A 11 33.47 0.97 1.19
C VAL A 11 32.59 1.98 1.91
N VAL A 12 33.17 3.07 2.43
CA VAL A 12 32.41 4.15 3.08
C VAL A 12 31.48 4.86 2.09
N LEU A 13 31.93 5.12 0.86
CA LEU A 13 31.09 5.73 -0.18
C LEU A 13 29.97 4.80 -0.63
N ILE A 14 30.21 3.50 -0.75
CA ILE A 14 29.18 2.51 -1.06
C ILE A 14 28.17 2.42 0.08
N ALA A 15 28.62 2.36 1.34
CA ALA A 15 27.74 2.34 2.50
C ALA A 15 26.90 3.62 2.60
N ALA A 16 27.51 4.79 2.38
CA ALA A 16 26.82 6.08 2.35
C ALA A 16 25.83 6.15 1.18
N ALA A 17 26.18 5.65 0.00
CA ALA A 17 25.27 5.61 -1.15
C ALA A 17 24.07 4.69 -0.90
N VAL A 18 24.28 3.49 -0.32
CA VAL A 18 23.19 2.58 0.08
C VAL A 18 22.31 3.24 1.14
N TYR A 19 22.90 3.90 2.13
CA TYR A 19 22.18 4.60 3.19
C TYR A 19 21.36 5.78 2.64
N PHE A 20 21.95 6.62 1.78
CA PHE A 20 21.24 7.73 1.14
C PHE A 20 20.18 7.27 0.14
N VAL A 21 20.39 6.18 -0.60
CA VAL A 21 19.37 5.61 -1.51
C VAL A 21 18.18 5.08 -0.71
N SER A 22 18.42 4.50 0.47
CA SER A 22 17.35 4.06 1.37
C SER A 22 16.56 5.23 1.96
N GLN A 23 17.18 6.39 2.20
CA GLN A 23 16.49 7.59 2.69
C GLN A 23 15.77 8.39 1.60
N ARG A 24 16.28 8.38 0.35
CA ARG A 24 15.78 9.25 -0.73
C ARG A 24 14.62 8.64 -1.52
N SER A 25 14.39 7.33 -1.39
CA SER A 25 13.17 6.70 -1.87
C SER A 25 12.18 6.64 -0.72
N GLY A 26 11.02 7.28 -0.84
CA GLY A 26 9.87 7.03 0.04
C GLY A 26 9.29 5.60 -0.13
N ALA A 27 10.15 4.63 -0.44
CA ALA A 27 9.89 3.22 -0.38
C ALA A 27 10.00 2.82 1.08
N ALA A 28 8.98 2.12 1.58
CA ALA A 28 9.08 1.49 2.88
C ALA A 28 10.32 0.59 2.88
N GLY A 29 11.17 0.71 3.91
CA GLY A 29 12.21 -0.27 4.16
C GLY A 29 11.53 -1.56 4.61
N ILE A 30 11.06 -2.35 3.65
CA ILE A 30 10.45 -3.65 3.91
C ILE A 30 11.53 -4.70 3.80
N THR A 31 11.76 -5.42 4.88
CA THR A 31 12.58 -6.63 4.91
C THR A 31 11.70 -7.81 5.25
N GLN A 32 11.93 -8.93 4.56
CA GLN A 32 11.17 -10.17 4.75
C GLN A 32 12.13 -11.32 5.02
N ALA A 33 11.86 -12.09 6.07
CA ALA A 33 12.56 -13.32 6.41
C ALA A 33 11.53 -14.44 6.62
N GLY A 34 11.34 -15.30 5.62
CA GLY A 34 10.22 -16.24 5.62
C GLY A 34 8.88 -15.50 5.63
N ASN A 35 8.06 -15.74 6.64
CA ASN A 35 6.77 -15.07 6.82
C ASN A 35 6.86 -13.78 7.66
N ASP A 36 8.01 -13.53 8.31
CA ASP A 36 8.19 -12.34 9.13
C ASP A 36 8.52 -11.14 8.24
N VAL A 37 7.79 -10.05 8.46
CA VAL A 37 7.92 -8.80 7.70
C VAL A 37 8.23 -7.67 8.67
N SER A 38 9.33 -6.97 8.45
CA SER A 38 9.66 -5.73 9.14
C SER A 38 9.49 -4.56 8.18
N ILE A 39 8.82 -3.52 8.64
CA ILE A 39 8.45 -2.37 7.82
C ILE A 39 8.93 -1.08 8.49
N ALA A 40 9.77 -0.32 7.78
CA ALA A 40 10.22 1.00 8.21
C ALA A 40 9.65 2.08 7.28
N ILE A 41 8.83 2.99 7.80
CA ILE A 41 8.26 4.13 7.06
C ILE A 41 8.37 5.39 7.93
N GLY A 42 9.24 6.32 7.54
CA GLY A 42 9.52 7.50 8.37
C GLY A 42 9.99 7.11 9.77
N ASP A 43 9.33 7.62 10.80
CA ASP A 43 9.58 7.30 12.21
C ASP A 43 8.88 5.99 12.65
N HIS A 44 8.04 5.39 11.81
CA HIS A 44 7.32 4.17 12.16
C HIS A 44 8.17 2.93 11.91
N ARG A 45 8.11 2.01 12.88
CA ARG A 45 8.67 0.66 12.79
C ARG A 45 7.54 -0.32 13.09
N LEU A 46 7.23 -1.18 12.13
CA LEU A 46 6.20 -2.19 12.26
C LEU A 46 6.80 -3.57 12.07
N GLN A 47 6.21 -4.55 12.75
CA GLN A 47 6.44 -5.97 12.53
C GLN A 47 5.10 -6.63 12.23
N ALA A 48 5.12 -7.54 11.27
CA ALA A 48 3.96 -8.29 10.85
C ALA A 48 4.33 -9.69 10.40
N ILE A 49 3.33 -10.57 10.34
CA ILE A 49 3.44 -11.91 9.78
C ILE A 49 2.55 -11.98 8.54
N ILE A 50 3.03 -12.65 7.48
CA ILE A 50 2.20 -12.99 6.32
C ILE A 50 1.17 -14.04 6.76
N ALA A 51 -0.09 -13.62 6.81
CA ALA A 51 -1.21 -14.39 7.32
C ALA A 51 -2.08 -14.96 6.19
N GLY A 52 -1.53 -15.91 5.44
CA GLY A 52 -2.24 -16.59 4.36
C GLY A 52 -1.50 -16.58 3.02
N PRO A 53 -2.13 -17.12 1.96
CA PRO A 53 -1.51 -17.19 0.65
C PRO A 53 -1.43 -15.82 -0.02
N GLU A 54 -0.71 -15.79 -1.13
CA GLU A 54 -0.71 -14.68 -2.07
C GLU A 54 -1.96 -14.75 -2.96
N PHE A 55 -2.61 -13.61 -3.14
CA PHE A 55 -3.77 -13.45 -4.01
C PHE A 55 -3.45 -12.47 -5.12
N THR A 56 -4.04 -12.70 -6.30
CA THR A 56 -4.09 -11.72 -7.38
C THR A 56 -5.55 -11.46 -7.68
N GLU A 57 -6.00 -10.24 -7.37
CA GLU A 57 -7.39 -9.84 -7.55
C GLU A 57 -7.49 -8.47 -8.21
N SER A 58 -8.63 -8.24 -8.86
CA SER A 58 -8.95 -6.99 -9.51
C SER A 58 -9.97 -6.20 -8.72
N PHE A 59 -9.77 -4.88 -8.67
CA PHE A 59 -10.56 -3.97 -7.86
C PHE A 59 -10.93 -2.71 -8.62
N LEU A 60 -12.17 -2.26 -8.46
CA LEU A 60 -12.55 -0.88 -8.71
C LEU A 60 -12.09 -0.02 -7.53
N VAL A 61 -11.25 0.99 -7.79
CA VAL A 61 -10.80 1.92 -6.74
C VAL A 61 -11.76 3.10 -6.67
N ILE A 62 -12.41 3.28 -5.51
CA ILE A 62 -13.39 4.33 -5.26
C ILE A 62 -12.71 5.61 -4.72
N GLY A 63 -11.58 5.45 -4.05
CA GLY A 63 -10.82 6.54 -3.45
C GLY A 63 -9.99 6.02 -2.30
N GLY A 64 -9.68 6.90 -1.36
CA GLY A 64 -8.86 6.57 -0.21
C GLY A 64 -8.37 7.82 0.48
N MET A 65 -7.39 7.67 1.37
CA MET A 65 -6.86 8.83 2.09
C MET A 65 -6.03 9.72 1.17
N ARG A 66 -6.27 11.04 1.22
CA ARG A 66 -5.41 12.04 0.58
C ARG A 66 -4.04 12.05 1.28
N SER A 67 -2.98 12.31 0.51
CA SER A 67 -1.58 12.27 0.97
C SER A 67 -1.35 12.88 2.36
N GLY A 68 -0.51 12.22 3.16
CA GLY A 68 -0.12 12.64 4.50
C GLY A 68 1.06 11.81 5.00
N ASN A 69 1.54 12.12 6.21
CA ASN A 69 2.60 11.35 6.87
C ASN A 69 1.99 10.11 7.53
N PHE A 70 1.77 9.07 6.73
CA PHE A 70 1.19 7.81 7.20
C PHE A 70 2.26 6.73 7.39
N HIS A 71 1.95 5.77 8.25
CA HIS A 71 2.75 4.57 8.49
C HIS A 71 2.51 3.48 7.43
N PHE A 72 1.96 3.83 6.27
CA PHE A 72 1.63 2.94 5.14
C PHE A 72 1.82 3.68 3.80
N ASN A 73 1.89 2.94 2.68
CA ASN A 73 2.12 3.56 1.37
C ASN A 73 0.84 4.13 0.73
N ALA A 74 -0.29 3.45 0.94
CA ALA A 74 -1.62 3.91 0.52
C ALA A 74 -2.72 3.31 1.42
N LEU A 75 -3.81 4.06 1.61
CA LEU A 75 -5.10 3.53 2.06
C LEU A 75 -6.04 3.63 0.86
N LEU A 76 -6.55 2.49 0.39
CA LEU A 76 -7.52 2.45 -0.71
C LEU A 76 -8.87 1.96 -0.19
N SER A 77 -9.93 2.61 -0.66
CA SER A 77 -11.30 2.10 -0.61
C SER A 77 -11.61 1.48 -1.97
N VAL A 78 -11.88 0.19 -1.98
CA VAL A 78 -12.02 -0.63 -3.18
C VAL A 78 -13.33 -1.42 -3.17
N ILE A 79 -13.77 -1.85 -4.35
CA ILE A 79 -14.81 -2.87 -4.52
C ILE A 79 -14.21 -3.97 -5.40
N PRO A 80 -14.28 -5.27 -5.02
CA PRO A 80 -13.88 -6.36 -5.89
C PRO A 80 -14.53 -6.22 -7.27
N LEU A 81 -13.75 -6.44 -8.34
CA LEU A 81 -14.20 -6.12 -9.70
C LEU A 81 -15.47 -6.87 -10.09
N ASP A 82 -15.59 -8.15 -9.73
CA ASP A 82 -16.76 -8.97 -10.00
C ASP A 82 -18.00 -8.41 -9.30
N THR A 83 -17.85 -7.96 -8.05
CA THR A 83 -18.91 -7.27 -7.30
C THR A 83 -19.30 -5.96 -7.96
N ALA A 84 -18.32 -5.14 -8.38
CA ALA A 84 -18.60 -3.89 -9.09
C ALA A 84 -19.33 -4.12 -10.42
N GLN A 85 -19.00 -5.18 -11.16
CA GLN A 85 -19.69 -5.55 -12.39
C GLN A 85 -21.11 -6.05 -12.12
N ALA A 86 -21.32 -6.86 -11.08
CA ALA A 86 -22.64 -7.31 -10.68
C ALA A 86 -23.55 -6.15 -10.26
N LEU A 87 -23.01 -5.18 -9.51
CA LEU A 87 -23.71 -3.95 -9.14
C LEU A 87 -24.07 -3.12 -10.37
N ALA A 88 -23.15 -2.96 -11.32
CA ALA A 88 -23.40 -2.24 -12.56
C ALA A 88 -24.48 -2.92 -13.42
N GLY A 89 -24.44 -4.25 -13.54
CA GLY A 89 -25.47 -5.01 -14.26
C GLY A 89 -26.85 -4.90 -13.63
N ARG A 90 -26.94 -4.83 -12.30
CA ARG A 90 -28.21 -4.78 -11.56
C ARG A 90 -28.81 -3.38 -11.45
N TYR A 91 -27.98 -2.37 -11.22
CA TYR A 91 -28.42 -1.02 -10.87
C TYR A 91 -28.04 0.05 -11.91
N GLY A 92 -27.27 -0.31 -12.94
CA GLY A 92 -26.67 0.65 -13.86
C GLY A 92 -25.57 1.45 -13.17
N ASP A 93 -25.72 2.78 -13.11
CA ASP A 93 -24.80 3.62 -12.36
C ASP A 93 -25.07 3.48 -10.84
N PHE A 94 -24.43 2.48 -10.22
CA PHE A 94 -24.51 2.24 -8.79
C PHE A 94 -23.77 3.30 -7.96
N ARG A 95 -23.16 4.31 -8.56
CA ARG A 95 -22.53 5.44 -7.84
C ARG A 95 -23.45 6.65 -7.74
N ARG A 96 -24.60 6.62 -8.42
CA ARG A 96 -25.56 7.71 -8.40
C ARG A 96 -26.11 7.91 -6.99
N CYS A 97 -25.76 9.04 -6.38
CA CYS A 97 -26.19 9.41 -5.03
C CYS A 97 -27.71 9.30 -4.87
N GLY A 98 -28.16 8.74 -3.75
CA GLY A 98 -29.57 8.54 -3.43
C GLY A 98 -30.25 7.39 -4.20
N SER A 99 -29.53 6.65 -5.05
CA SER A 99 -30.07 5.45 -5.70
C SER A 99 -29.93 4.20 -4.80
N PRO A 100 -30.76 3.15 -5.00
CA PRO A 100 -30.54 1.85 -4.36
C PRO A 100 -29.16 1.25 -4.65
N GLY A 101 -28.62 1.51 -5.84
CA GLY A 101 -27.28 1.07 -6.23
C GLY A 101 -26.18 1.70 -5.38
N ALA A 102 -26.34 2.96 -4.97
CA ALA A 102 -25.37 3.63 -4.11
C ALA A 102 -25.27 3.01 -2.72
N ALA A 103 -26.40 2.61 -2.13
CA ALA A 103 -26.41 1.92 -0.84
C ALA A 103 -25.68 0.57 -0.95
N ALA A 104 -26.04 -0.25 -1.95
CA ALA A 104 -25.39 -1.54 -2.18
C ALA A 104 -23.90 -1.39 -2.52
N GLY A 105 -23.54 -0.36 -3.28
CA GLY A 105 -22.15 -0.02 -3.60
C GLY A 105 -21.35 0.34 -2.35
N MET A 106 -21.91 1.16 -1.45
CA MET A 106 -21.26 1.53 -0.18
C MET A 106 -21.05 0.33 0.74
N GLU A 107 -22.01 -0.58 0.84
CA GLU A 107 -21.90 -1.81 1.63
C GLU A 107 -20.83 -2.77 1.09
N SER A 108 -20.49 -2.65 -0.20
CA SER A 108 -19.48 -3.49 -0.87
C SER A 108 -18.07 -2.89 -0.81
N VAL A 109 -17.87 -1.75 -0.14
CA VAL A 109 -16.56 -1.09 -0.07
C VAL A 109 -15.69 -1.75 1.00
N GLU A 110 -14.51 -2.16 0.57
CA GLU A 110 -13.44 -2.65 1.44
C GLU A 110 -12.36 -1.58 1.60
N SER A 111 -11.89 -1.37 2.83
CA SER A 111 -10.77 -0.47 3.12
C SER A 111 -9.49 -1.28 3.32
N MET A 112 -8.44 -0.96 2.57
CA MET A 112 -7.17 -1.70 2.58
C MET A 112 -5.99 -0.79 2.93
N ILE A 113 -5.28 -1.11 4.01
CA ILE A 113 -4.00 -0.48 4.36
C ILE A 113 -2.89 -1.20 3.61
N LEU A 114 -2.19 -0.49 2.71
CA LEU A 114 -1.28 -1.10 1.75
C LEU A 114 0.18 -0.73 2.00
N TYR A 115 1.02 -1.76 2.07
CA TYR A 115 2.47 -1.69 2.18
C TYR A 115 3.10 -2.18 0.89
N ALA A 116 3.81 -1.31 0.17
CA ALA A 116 4.39 -1.62 -1.12
C ALA A 116 5.80 -2.22 -0.95
N THR A 117 6.05 -3.39 -1.54
CA THR A 117 7.39 -4.03 -1.52
C THR A 117 8.46 -3.23 -2.26
N SER A 118 8.06 -2.29 -3.12
CA SER A 118 8.98 -1.43 -3.86
C SER A 118 8.43 -0.02 -4.06
N GLY A 119 9.33 0.93 -4.28
CA GLY A 119 8.96 2.30 -4.64
C GLY A 119 8.15 2.38 -5.94
N GLY A 120 8.33 1.44 -6.87
CA GLY A 120 7.54 1.34 -8.10
C GLY A 120 6.07 1.01 -7.83
N VAL A 121 5.82 0.00 -7.00
CA VAL A 121 4.47 -0.40 -6.55
C VAL A 121 3.81 0.74 -5.80
N GLY A 122 4.54 1.37 -4.85
CA GLY A 122 4.01 2.51 -4.08
C GLY A 122 3.60 3.69 -4.95
N ARG A 123 4.35 4.01 -6.02
CA ARG A 123 3.96 5.05 -6.99
C ARG A 123 2.69 4.69 -7.77
N ARG A 124 2.52 3.42 -8.15
CA ARG A 124 1.33 2.96 -8.88
C ARG A 124 0.08 3.02 -8.00
N LEU A 125 0.18 2.57 -6.74
CA LEU A 125 -0.90 2.69 -5.75
C LEU A 125 -1.34 4.15 -5.56
N LYS A 126 -0.37 5.06 -5.36
CA LYS A 126 -0.65 6.50 -5.23
C LYS A 126 -1.30 7.09 -6.48
N LYS A 127 -0.87 6.65 -7.67
CA LYS A 127 -1.47 7.08 -8.94
C LYS A 127 -2.93 6.62 -9.06
N ALA A 128 -3.22 5.35 -8.74
CA ALA A 128 -4.58 4.81 -8.75
C ALA A 128 -5.48 5.58 -7.76
N ASN A 129 -5.03 5.80 -6.52
CA ASN A 129 -5.77 6.62 -5.55
C ASN A 129 -6.04 8.04 -6.08
N LYS A 130 -5.03 8.70 -6.67
CA LYS A 130 -5.19 10.03 -7.26
C LYS A 130 -6.23 10.06 -8.39
N GLN A 131 -6.26 9.04 -9.24
CA GLN A 131 -7.26 8.91 -10.30
C GLN A 131 -8.66 8.70 -9.71
N ALA A 132 -8.80 7.83 -8.72
CA ALA A 132 -10.07 7.58 -8.04
C ALA A 132 -10.62 8.83 -7.34
N LEU A 133 -9.77 9.56 -6.60
CA LEU A 133 -10.12 10.83 -5.96
C LEU A 133 -10.50 11.94 -6.96
N ALA A 134 -10.11 11.81 -8.23
CA ALA A 134 -10.51 12.69 -9.32
C ALA A 134 -11.77 12.20 -10.06
N GLY A 135 -12.45 11.17 -9.54
CA GLY A 135 -13.67 10.60 -10.13
C GLY A 135 -13.42 9.78 -11.40
N LYS A 136 -12.19 9.30 -11.63
CA LYS A 136 -11.85 8.49 -12.82
C LYS A 136 -12.06 7.00 -12.65
N ASP A 137 -12.32 6.54 -11.43
CA ASP A 137 -12.70 5.15 -11.13
C ASP A 137 -11.78 4.10 -11.76
N PRO A 138 -10.46 4.17 -11.50
CA PRO A 138 -9.53 3.23 -12.09
C PRO A 138 -9.80 1.82 -11.58
N VAL A 139 -9.65 0.84 -12.48
CA VAL A 139 -9.60 -0.56 -12.09
C VAL A 139 -8.16 -1.03 -12.09
N ILE A 140 -7.75 -1.63 -10.98
CA ILE A 140 -6.42 -2.16 -10.80
C ILE A 140 -6.46 -3.66 -10.58
N GLU A 141 -5.43 -4.36 -11.04
CA GLU A 141 -5.10 -5.71 -10.60
C GLU A 141 -3.99 -5.58 -9.57
N MET A 142 -4.10 -6.30 -8.47
CA MET A 142 -3.16 -6.26 -7.36
C MET A 142 -2.78 -7.67 -6.92
N THR A 143 -1.49 -7.91 -6.78
CA THR A 143 -0.95 -9.11 -6.14
C THR A 143 -0.50 -8.78 -4.73
N PHE A 144 -1.08 -9.43 -3.73
CA PHE A 144 -0.91 -9.07 -2.32
C PHE A 144 -1.07 -10.25 -1.36
N CYS A 145 -0.59 -10.06 -0.14
CA CYS A 145 -0.77 -10.97 0.99
C CYS A 145 -1.35 -10.22 2.19
N LEU A 146 -2.17 -10.87 3.00
CA LEU A 146 -2.62 -10.33 4.28
C LEU A 146 -1.43 -10.26 5.26
N LEU A 147 -1.39 -9.17 6.02
CA LEU A 147 -0.45 -8.95 7.11
C LEU A 147 -1.20 -8.94 8.44
N GLU A 148 -0.78 -9.82 9.35
CA GLU A 148 -1.15 -9.73 10.76
C GLU A 148 -0.09 -8.89 11.47
N MET A 149 -0.47 -7.70 11.92
CA MET A 149 0.45 -6.80 12.62
C MET A 149 0.72 -7.34 14.02
N THR A 150 1.99 -7.53 14.36
CA THR A 150 2.44 -8.04 15.66
C THR A 150 3.09 -6.96 16.51
N ASN A 151 3.56 -5.87 15.90
CA ASN A 151 4.14 -4.74 16.61
C ASN A 151 4.06 -3.45 15.79
N HIS A 152 3.84 -2.32 16.47
CA HIS A 152 3.92 -0.99 15.88
C HIS A 152 4.47 0.01 16.89
N LYS A 153 5.59 0.63 16.56
CA LYS A 153 6.17 1.71 17.35
C LYS A 153 6.56 2.91 16.50
N ILE A 154 6.59 4.07 17.13
CA ILE A 154 7.14 5.30 16.60
C ILE A 154 8.48 5.55 17.28
N VAL A 155 9.55 5.65 16.51
CA VAL A 155 10.91 5.92 16.99
C VAL A 155 11.31 7.31 16.52
N LYS A 156 11.37 8.26 17.44
CA LYS A 156 11.71 9.67 17.13
C LYS A 156 12.66 10.24 18.18
N SER A 157 13.81 10.75 17.73
CA SER A 157 14.81 11.39 18.60
C SER A 157 15.22 10.56 19.82
N GLY A 158 15.34 9.24 19.67
CA GLY A 158 15.71 8.32 20.77
C GLY A 158 14.57 7.91 21.70
N HIS A 159 13.36 8.44 21.49
CA HIS A 159 12.16 8.00 22.20
C HIS A 159 11.39 6.97 21.38
N GLU A 160 10.86 5.96 22.06
CA GLU A 160 9.95 4.95 21.49
C GLU A 160 8.55 5.12 22.08
N LEU A 161 7.55 5.24 21.20
CA LEU A 161 6.14 5.23 21.57
C LEU A 161 5.48 3.97 20.98
N GLN A 162 4.92 3.13 21.84
CA GLN A 162 4.15 1.96 21.43
C GLN A 162 2.77 2.38 20.94
N ILE A 163 2.35 1.88 19.79
CA ILE A 163 1.02 2.11 19.23
C ILE A 163 0.16 0.85 19.46
N PRO A 164 -1.07 0.99 20.01
CA PRO A 164 -2.00 -0.13 20.11
C PRO A 164 -2.37 -0.68 18.73
N LEU A 165 -2.32 -1.99 18.57
CA LEU A 165 -2.57 -2.67 17.29
C LEU A 165 -4.04 -2.76 16.92
N GLN A 166 -4.93 -2.69 17.91
CA GLN A 166 -6.39 -2.81 17.75
C GLN A 166 -7.02 -1.72 16.86
N ASP A 167 -6.30 -0.62 16.62
CA ASP A 167 -6.76 0.48 15.78
C ASP A 167 -6.30 0.35 14.32
N ILE A 168 -5.58 -0.72 13.98
CA ILE A 168 -5.03 -0.96 12.65
C ILE A 168 -5.98 -1.88 11.89
N GLY A 169 -6.65 -1.34 10.86
CA GLY A 169 -7.49 -2.11 9.95
C GLY A 169 -6.71 -3.18 9.16
N PRO A 170 -7.38 -3.94 8.27
CA PRO A 170 -6.72 -5.00 7.53
C PRO A 170 -5.56 -4.46 6.69
N CYS A 171 -4.40 -5.07 6.90
CA CYS A 171 -3.13 -4.65 6.32
C CYS A 171 -2.67 -5.63 5.26
N PHE A 172 -2.09 -5.13 4.18
CA PHE A 172 -1.69 -5.95 3.06
C PHE A 172 -0.31 -5.59 2.55
N LEU A 173 0.51 -6.60 2.29
CA LEU A 173 1.77 -6.46 1.59
C LEU A 173 1.51 -6.60 0.10
N VAL A 174 1.77 -5.54 -0.66
CA VAL A 174 1.50 -5.47 -2.09
C VAL A 174 2.78 -5.66 -2.87
N LYS A 175 2.82 -6.73 -3.67
CA LYS A 175 3.97 -7.13 -4.50
C LYS A 175 3.91 -6.56 -5.90
N GLU A 176 2.71 -6.50 -6.47
CA GLU A 176 2.48 -5.95 -7.81
C GLU A 176 1.15 -5.20 -7.89
N VAL A 177 1.14 -4.16 -8.73
CA VAL A 177 -0.08 -3.42 -9.09
C VAL A 177 -0.02 -3.07 -10.57
N ARG A 178 -1.12 -3.30 -11.27
CA ARG A 178 -1.30 -2.96 -12.68
C ARG A 178 -2.59 -2.19 -12.85
N LEU A 179 -2.56 -1.09 -13.61
CA LEU A 179 -3.77 -0.39 -14.01
C LEU A 179 -4.36 -1.14 -15.21
N ILE A 180 -5.58 -1.67 -15.07
CA ILE A 180 -6.27 -2.41 -16.13
C ILE A 180 -7.04 -1.45 -17.03
N ARG A 181 -7.78 -0.50 -16.44
CA ARG A 181 -8.58 0.48 -17.18
C ARG A 181 -8.81 1.78 -16.39
N GLU A 182 -9.04 2.86 -17.11
CA GLU A 182 -9.53 4.12 -16.55
C GLU A 182 -11.06 4.13 -16.62
N GLY A 183 -11.73 3.81 -15.52
CA GLY A 183 -13.19 3.82 -15.41
C GLY A 183 -13.85 2.44 -15.53
N LEU A 184 -15.03 2.32 -14.91
CA LEU A 184 -16.00 1.27 -15.20
C LEU A 184 -16.85 1.76 -16.39
N ARG A 185 -16.43 1.49 -17.64
CA ARG A 185 -17.32 1.75 -18.79
C ARG A 185 -18.34 0.63 -18.91
N ASN A 186 -19.61 1.01 -19.07
CA ASN A 186 -20.62 0.23 -19.77
C ASN A 186 -20.33 0.25 -21.27
#